data_AF-A0A9D9LCI6-F1
#
_entry.id   AF-A0A9D9LCI6-F1
#
_cell.length_a   1.000
_cell.length_b   1.000
_cell.length_c   1.000
_cell.angle_alpha   90.00
_cell.angle_beta   90.00
_cell.angle_gamma   90.00
#
_symmetry.space_group_name_H-M   'P 1'
#
loop_
_entity.id
_entity.type
_entity.pdbx_description
1 polymer ?
#
loop_
_entity_poly.entity_id
_entity_poly.type
_entity_poly.pdbx_seq_one_letter_code
_entity_poly.pdbx_strand_id
1 'polypeptide(L)'
;MAVTPRKVFGRLLFGLFVVLLLLPTLFFFFWMASLSVKPDADNLAYPPVFIPSGLTADNYRSVFENSPFGRYALNSLIVAVGSTSLALLL
;
A
#
# COMPACT_ATOMS: atom_id res chain seq x y z
N MET A 1 -27.01 -10.00 30.32
CA MET A 1 -25.58 -10.32 30.09
C MET A 1 -24.72 -9.19 30.66
N ALA A 2 -24.26 -9.30 31.90
CA ALA A 2 -23.36 -8.31 32.50
C ALA A 2 -21.92 -8.59 32.07
N VAL A 3 -21.37 -7.76 31.17
CA VAL A 3 -19.97 -7.90 30.75
C VAL A 3 -19.10 -7.41 31.90
N THR A 4 -18.29 -8.30 32.48
CA THR A 4 -17.42 -7.99 33.61
C THR A 4 -16.41 -6.90 33.20
N PRO A 5 -16.20 -5.83 33.98
CA PRO A 5 -15.36 -4.69 33.59
C PRO A 5 -13.90 -5.08 33.23
N ARG A 6 -13.36 -6.14 33.83
CA ARG A 6 -12.06 -6.74 33.46
C ARG A 6 -12.01 -7.26 32.00
N LYS A 7 -13.11 -7.84 31.50
CA LYS A 7 -13.20 -8.34 30.12
C LYS A 7 -13.33 -7.21 29.10
N VAL A 8 -14.00 -6.11 29.47
CA VAL A 8 -14.09 -4.90 28.64
C VAL A 8 -12.73 -4.23 28.53
N PHE A 9 -12.03 -4.05 29.66
CA PHE A 9 -10.70 -3.45 29.69
C PHE A 9 -9.69 -4.23 28.84
N GLY A 10 -9.67 -5.57 28.95
CA GLY A 10 -8.79 -6.40 28.11
C GLY A 10 -9.07 -6.27 26.61
N ARG A 11 -10.35 -6.15 26.21
CA ARG A 11 -10.72 -5.92 24.81
C ARG A 11 -10.31 -4.55 24.30
N LEU A 12 -10.46 -3.51 25.13
CA LEU A 12 -10.04 -2.15 24.78
C LEU A 12 -8.52 -2.06 24.63
N LEU A 13 -7.76 -2.67 25.55
CA LEU A 13 -6.30 -2.70 25.47
C LEU A 13 -5.81 -3.47 24.24
N PHE A 14 -6.43 -4.62 23.94
CA PHE A 14 -6.14 -5.37 22.73
C PHE A 14 -6.47 -4.56 21.47
N GLY A 15 -7.63 -3.90 21.43
CA GLY A 15 -8.02 -3.03 20.31
C GLY A 15 -7.04 -1.87 20.11
N LEU A 16 -6.61 -1.22 21.19
CA LEU A 16 -5.59 -0.17 21.13
C LEU A 16 -4.26 -0.68 20.58
N PHE A 17 -3.81 -1.85 21.04
CA PHE A 17 -2.60 -2.49 20.56
C PHE A 17 -2.66 -2.80 19.06
N VAL A 18 -3.79 -3.35 18.59
CA VAL A 18 -4.01 -3.60 17.15
C VAL A 18 -3.96 -2.31 16.34
N VAL A 19 -4.65 -1.24 16.79
CA VAL A 19 -4.62 0.06 16.10
C VAL A 19 -3.20 0.63 16.06
N LEU A 20 -2.45 0.53 17.16
CA LEU A 20 -1.07 1.01 17.23
C LEU A 20 -0.16 0.28 16.24
N LEU A 21 -0.34 -1.03 16.05
CA LEU A 21 0.41 -1.81 15.07
C LEU A 21 0.00 -1.50 13.62
N LEU A 22 -1.28 -1.26 13.37
CA LEU A 22 -1.79 -0.98 12.03
C LEU A 22 -1.46 0.44 11.55
N LEU A 23 -1.39 1.42 12.46
CA LEU A 23 -1.19 2.82 12.11
C LEU A 23 0.05 3.07 11.22
N PRO A 24 1.26 2.57 11.56
CA PRO A 24 2.45 2.73 10.72
C PRO A 24 2.29 2.06 9.35
N THR A 25 1.66 0.88 9.31
CA THR A 25 1.41 0.14 8.07
C THR A 25 0.47 0.92 7.15
N LEU A 26 -0.64 1.40 7.69
CA LEU A 26 -1.61 2.22 6.95
C LEU A 26 -0.98 3.53 6.49
N PHE A 27 -0.16 4.16 7.32
CA PHE A 27 0.58 5.35 6.94
C PHE A 27 1.52 5.09 5.77
N PHE A 28 2.26 3.98 5.78
CA PHE A 28 3.16 3.63 4.68
C PHE A 28 2.40 3.40 3.37
N PHE A 29 1.29 2.65 3.40
CA PHE A 29 0.43 2.47 2.23
C PHE A 29 -0.20 3.76 1.73
N PHE A 30 -0.66 4.62 2.65
CA PHE A 30 -1.14 5.96 2.32
C PHE A 30 -0.06 6.77 1.60
N TRP A 31 1.17 6.75 2.12
CA TRP A 31 2.28 7.48 1.52
C TRP A 31 2.63 6.93 0.13
N MET A 32 2.65 5.61 -0.06
CA MET A 32 2.84 5.00 -1.38
C MET A 32 1.78 5.42 -2.40
N ALA A 33 0.50 5.46 -1.98
CA ALA A 33 -0.59 5.93 -2.83
C ALA A 33 -0.47 7.43 -3.16
N SER A 34 -0.04 8.24 -2.20
CA SER A 34 0.24 9.67 -2.42
C SER A 34 1.38 9.87 -3.43
N LEU A 35 2.49 9.13 -3.27
CA LEU A 35 3.64 9.16 -4.17
C LEU A 35 3.25 8.83 -5.63
N SER A 36 2.30 7.91 -5.84
CA SER A 36 1.91 7.51 -7.20
C SER A 36 1.07 8.57 -7.91
N VAL A 37 0.37 9.45 -7.18
CA VAL A 37 -0.55 10.47 -7.76
C VAL A 37 -0.08 11.90 -7.61
N LYS A 38 1.08 12.14 -6.97
CA LYS A 38 1.59 13.51 -6.75
C LYS A 38 2.53 13.97 -7.88
N PRO A 39 2.63 15.28 -8.15
CA PRO A 39 3.53 15.81 -9.16
C PRO A 39 5.01 15.57 -8.80
N ASP A 40 5.87 15.46 -9.80
CA ASP A 40 7.31 15.23 -9.59
C ASP A 40 8.00 16.30 -8.74
N ALA A 41 7.52 17.54 -8.78
CA ALA A 41 8.01 18.61 -7.92
C ALA A 41 7.80 18.28 -6.42
N ASP A 42 6.68 17.65 -6.06
CA ASP A 42 6.37 17.23 -4.69
C ASP A 42 7.15 15.97 -4.28
N ASN A 43 7.65 15.18 -5.25
CA ASN A 43 8.54 14.04 -5.00
C ASN A 43 9.92 14.50 -4.54
N LEU A 44 10.42 15.62 -5.06
CA LEU A 44 11.76 16.16 -4.80
C LEU A 44 11.79 17.22 -3.68
N ALA A 45 10.63 17.63 -3.16
CA ALA A 45 10.50 18.68 -2.16
C ALA A 45 11.08 18.29 -0.78
N TYR A 46 11.68 19.27 -0.10
CA TYR A 46 12.10 19.16 1.30
C TYR A 46 11.47 20.29 2.12
N PRO A 47 10.70 19.99 3.20
CA PRO A 47 10.42 18.66 3.77
C PRO A 47 9.49 17.79 2.88
N PRO A 48 9.44 16.45 3.10
CA PRO A 48 8.62 15.55 2.30
C PRO A 48 7.14 15.90 2.35
N VAL A 49 6.53 16.05 1.16
CA VAL A 49 5.10 16.29 1.01
C VAL A 49 4.37 14.95 1.03
N PHE A 50 3.59 14.72 2.10
CA PHE A 50 2.79 13.50 2.29
C PHE A 50 1.40 13.58 1.64
N ILE A 51 0.82 14.78 1.55
CA ILE A 51 -0.48 15.02 0.91
C ILE A 51 -0.19 15.80 -0.39
N PRO A 52 -0.58 15.29 -1.56
CA PRO A 52 -0.26 15.92 -2.84
C PRO A 52 -0.82 17.34 -2.93
N SER A 53 -0.04 18.27 -3.49
CA SER A 53 -0.54 19.62 -3.80
C SER A 53 -1.58 19.62 -4.93
N GLY A 54 -1.49 18.62 -5.82
CA GLY A 54 -2.46 18.35 -6.88
C GLY A 54 -2.44 16.87 -7.25
N LEU A 55 -3.57 16.34 -7.74
CA LEU A 55 -3.65 14.97 -8.21
C LEU A 55 -3.29 14.92 -9.70
N THR A 56 -2.33 14.07 -10.06
CA THR A 56 -1.93 13.83 -11.44
C THR A 56 -1.80 12.33 -11.72
N ALA A 57 -2.01 11.95 -12.99
CA ALA A 57 -1.76 10.61 -13.50
C ALA A 57 -0.45 10.52 -14.32
N ASP A 58 0.35 11.59 -14.34
CA ASP A 58 1.56 11.69 -15.16
C ASP A 58 2.60 10.63 -14.80
N ASN A 59 2.72 10.28 -13.51
CA ASN A 59 3.61 9.19 -13.08
C ASN A 59 3.24 7.86 -13.72
N TYR A 60 1.94 7.56 -13.84
CA TYR A 60 1.47 6.35 -14.50
C TYR A 60 1.80 6.39 -15.99
N ARG A 61 1.45 7.50 -16.67
CA ARG A 61 1.78 7.68 -18.09
C ARG A 61 3.27 7.52 -18.35
N SER A 62 4.11 8.17 -17.55
CA SER A 62 5.57 8.13 -17.62
C SER A 62 6.11 6.70 -17.52
N VAL A 63 5.57 5.87 -16.62
CA VAL A 63 6.00 4.47 -16.47
C VAL A 63 5.69 3.62 -17.71
N PHE A 64 4.56 3.86 -18.38
CA PHE A 64 4.19 3.14 -19.60
C PHE A 64 4.91 3.66 -20.85
N GLU A 65 5.29 4.94 -20.88
CA GLU A 65 6.01 5.55 -22.01
C GLU A 65 7.53 5.31 -21.92
N ASN A 66 8.12 5.42 -20.73
CA ASN A 66 9.58 5.36 -20.53
C ASN A 66 10.11 3.94 -20.24
N SER A 67 9.23 2.96 -20.05
CA SER A 67 9.62 1.58 -19.75
C SER A 67 8.63 0.60 -20.36
N PRO A 68 9.05 -0.61 -20.75
CA PRO A 68 8.15 -1.66 -21.21
C PRO A 68 7.40 -2.30 -20.02
N PHE A 69 6.81 -1.48 -19.16
CA PHE A 69 6.16 -1.88 -17.91
C PHE A 69 5.08 -2.94 -18.14
N GLY A 70 4.29 -2.81 -19.22
CA GLY A 70 3.30 -3.81 -19.60
C GLY A 70 3.90 -5.20 -19.83
N ARG A 71 5.10 -5.28 -20.43
CA ARG A 71 5.80 -6.57 -20.59
C ARG A 71 6.29 -7.11 -19.25
N TYR A 72 6.79 -6.26 -18.36
CA TYR A 72 7.19 -6.68 -17.01
C TYR A 72 6.00 -7.23 -16.22
N ALA A 73 4.86 -6.54 -16.24
CA ALA A 73 3.64 -6.99 -15.58
C ALA A 73 3.15 -8.34 -16.13
N LEU A 74 3.16 -8.51 -17.47
CA LEU A 74 2.77 -9.77 -18.10
C LEU A 74 3.73 -10.91 -17.75
N ASN A 75 5.05 -10.68 -17.77
CA ASN A 75 6.03 -11.69 -17.40
C ASN A 75 5.83 -12.14 -15.94
N SER A 76 5.64 -11.20 -15.01
CA SER A 76 5.35 -11.51 -13.61
C SER A 76 4.04 -12.28 -13.44
N LEU A 77 3.00 -11.92 -14.20
CA LEU A 77 1.72 -12.63 -14.17
C LEU A 77 1.87 -14.07 -14.66
N ILE A 78 2.58 -14.30 -15.78
CA ILE A 78 2.83 -15.63 -16.32
C ILE A 78 3.58 -16.49 -15.30
N VAL A 79 4.62 -15.93 -14.67
CA VAL A 79 5.39 -16.65 -13.65
C VAL A 79 4.53 -16.97 -12.42
N ALA A 80 3.77 -16.01 -11.90
CA ALA A 80 2.93 -16.20 -10.72
C ALA A 80 1.82 -17.24 -10.96
N VAL A 81 1.13 -17.17 -12.11
CA VAL A 81 0.08 -18.13 -12.47
C VAL A 81 0.68 -19.49 -12.77
N GLY A 82 1.79 -19.55 -13.52
CA GLY A 82 2.48 -20.77 -13.86
C GLY A 82 2.99 -21.51 -12.61
N SER A 83 3.65 -20.81 -11.69
CA SER A 83 4.15 -21.40 -10.46
C SER A 83 3.02 -21.88 -9.54
N THR A 84 1.94 -21.10 -9.39
CA THR A 84 0.77 -21.49 -8.60
C THR A 84 0.08 -22.71 -9.20
N SER A 85 -0.10 -22.75 -10.53
CA SER A 85 -0.74 -23.88 -11.20
C SER A 85 0.09 -25.16 -11.06
N LEU A 86 1.40 -25.08 -11.26
CA LEU A 86 2.31 -26.20 -11.05
C LEU A 86 2.28 -26.68 -9.59
N ALA A 87 2.28 -25.77 -8.62
CA ALA A 87 2.24 -26.10 -7.20
C ALA A 87 0.92 -26.75 -6.74
N LEU A 88 -0.19 -26.49 -7.46
CA LEU A 88 -1.48 -27.14 -7.19
C LEU A 88 -1.64 -28.50 -7.88
N LEU A 89 -0.92 -28.72 -8.98
CA LEU A 89 -0.99 -29.94 -9.78
C LEU A 89 0.02 -31.02 -9.34
N LEU A 90 1.12 -30.61 -8.72
CA LEU A 90 2.11 -31.49 -8.07
C LEU A 90 1.67 -31.85 -6.65
#